data_AF-A0A852NCJ6-F1
#
_entry.id   AF-A0A852NCJ6-F1
#
_cell.length_a   1.000
_cell.length_b   1.000
_cell.length_c   1.000
_cell.angle_alpha   90.00
_cell.angle_beta   90.00
_cell.angle_gamma   90.00
#
_symmetry.space_group_name_H-M   'P 1'
#
loop_
_entity.id
_entity.type
_entity.pdbx_description
1 polymer ?
#
loop_
_entity_poly.entity_id
_entity_poly.type
_entity_poly.pdbx_seq_one_letter_code
_entity_poly.pdbx_strand_id
1 'polypeptide(L)'
;MGDPFGRWSYAPSRGEYDDGTPLRPSNSFARLTGKSIYKQRKDYGQSLLKLQSDFQHHVEHLLTMRLERDLRSAEDCLGRLKGLEEQGRIWGQDVILEVKDQELVLRDVESK
;
A
#
# COMPACT_ATOMS: atom_id res chain seq x y z
N MET A 1 3.57 -22.26 -32.38
CA MET A 1 4.48 -22.65 -31.28
C MET A 1 5.86 -22.14 -31.66
N GLY A 2 6.43 -21.27 -30.83
CA GLY A 2 7.77 -20.71 -31.01
C GLY A 2 8.44 -20.64 -29.65
N ASP A 3 9.65 -21.17 -29.55
CA ASP A 3 10.35 -21.40 -28.29
C ASP A 3 10.88 -20.09 -27.69
N PRO A 4 10.60 -19.76 -26.42
CA PRO A 4 10.94 -18.46 -25.82
C PRO A 4 12.37 -18.38 -25.24
N PHE A 5 13.26 -19.33 -25.54
CA PHE A 5 14.58 -19.44 -24.87
C PHE A 5 15.78 -19.43 -25.83
N GLY A 6 15.66 -18.84 -27.01
CA GLY A 6 16.79 -18.67 -27.93
C GLY A 6 17.60 -17.40 -27.65
N ARG A 7 18.69 -17.48 -26.87
CA ARG A 7 19.96 -16.75 -27.08
C ARG A 7 21.05 -17.10 -26.04
N TRP A 8 21.65 -18.29 -26.16
CA TRP A 8 22.95 -18.53 -25.50
C TRP A 8 24.02 -18.03 -26.48
N SER A 9 24.53 -16.82 -26.22
CA SER A 9 25.60 -16.21 -26.99
C SER A 9 26.86 -17.08 -26.92
N TYR A 10 27.43 -17.37 -28.09
CA TYR A 10 28.68 -18.09 -28.34
C TYR A 10 29.79 -17.81 -27.30
N ALA A 11 30.38 -18.87 -26.76
CA ALA A 11 31.68 -18.78 -26.10
C ALA A 11 32.77 -18.58 -27.16
N PRO A 12 33.66 -17.58 -27.05
CA PRO A 12 34.81 -17.52 -27.92
C PRO A 12 35.93 -18.43 -27.40
N SER A 13 36.62 -19.01 -28.37
CA SER A 13 37.68 -20.00 -28.22
C SER A 13 38.87 -19.50 -27.37
N ARG A 14 39.36 -20.45 -26.58
CA ARG A 14 40.61 -20.49 -25.84
C ARG A 14 41.80 -19.96 -26.67
N GLY A 15 42.47 -18.92 -26.16
CA GLY A 15 43.78 -18.45 -26.60
C GLY A 15 44.56 -17.93 -25.38
N GLU A 16 45.60 -18.66 -25.01
CA GLU A 16 46.60 -18.32 -23.99
C GLU A 16 47.37 -17.06 -24.38
N TYR A 17 47.50 -16.08 -23.48
CA TYR A 17 48.76 -15.38 -23.14
C TYR A 17 48.63 -14.77 -21.73
N ASP A 18 49.66 -15.00 -20.92
CA ASP A 18 49.88 -14.56 -19.55
C ASP A 18 50.06 -13.02 -19.47
N ASP A 19 49.34 -12.35 -18.56
CA ASP A 19 49.74 -11.05 -18.03
C ASP A 19 49.29 -10.95 -16.56
N GLY A 20 50.30 -10.97 -15.67
CA GLY A 20 50.17 -11.04 -14.22
C GLY A 20 49.67 -9.75 -13.57
N THR A 21 48.40 -9.41 -13.77
CA THR A 21 47.73 -8.37 -12.96
C THR A 21 46.92 -9.03 -11.84
N PRO A 22 47.17 -8.74 -10.54
CA PRO A 22 46.27 -9.18 -9.49
C PRO A 22 44.95 -8.43 -9.70
N LEU A 23 43.95 -9.16 -10.22
CA LEU A 23 42.58 -8.69 -10.32
C LEU A 23 42.09 -8.38 -8.90
N ARG A 24 42.24 -7.11 -8.51
CA ARG A 24 41.50 -6.52 -7.39
C ARG A 24 40.06 -6.94 -7.59
N PRO A 25 39.39 -7.61 -6.63
CA PRO A 25 37.96 -7.78 -6.70
C PRO A 25 37.39 -6.37 -6.76
N SER A 26 36.90 -5.98 -7.93
CA SER A 26 36.12 -4.76 -8.07
C SER A 26 34.98 -4.93 -7.08
N ASN A 27 35.00 -4.12 -6.02
CA ASN A 27 34.02 -4.14 -4.96
C ASN A 27 32.72 -3.51 -5.48
N SER A 28 32.26 -3.91 -6.66
CA SER A 28 31.13 -3.33 -7.39
C SER A 28 29.82 -4.07 -7.17
N PHE A 29 29.84 -5.22 -6.50
CA PHE A 29 28.65 -5.84 -5.89
C PHE A 29 29.07 -6.53 -4.61
N ALA A 30 29.25 -5.76 -3.53
CA ALA A 30 29.39 -6.34 -2.20
C ALA A 30 28.19 -7.28 -1.98
N ARG A 31 28.45 -8.60 -1.96
CA ARG A 31 27.41 -9.59 -1.65
C ARG A 31 26.76 -9.17 -0.34
N LEU A 32 25.47 -8.84 -0.40
CA LEU A 32 24.71 -8.48 0.78
C LEU A 32 24.87 -9.61 1.79
N THR A 33 25.33 -9.27 3.00
CA THR A 33 25.46 -10.25 4.07
C THR A 33 24.08 -10.81 4.42
N GLY A 34 24.02 -12.07 4.88
CA GLY A 34 22.75 -12.64 5.35
C GLY A 34 22.08 -11.78 6.43
N LYS A 35 22.88 -11.12 7.27
CA LYS A 35 22.42 -10.17 8.29
C LYS A 35 21.75 -8.92 7.69
N SER A 36 22.34 -8.32 6.64
CA SER A 36 21.75 -7.14 5.99
C SER A 36 20.47 -7.48 5.23
N ILE A 37 20.41 -8.66 4.59
CA ILE A 37 19.19 -9.15 3.93
C ILE A 37 18.08 -9.39 4.97
N TYR A 38 18.40 -10.04 6.09
CA TYR A 38 17.44 -10.28 7.17
C TYR A 38 16.90 -8.96 7.75
N LYS A 39 17.79 -8.01 8.06
CA LYS A 39 17.40 -6.69 8.57
C LYS A 39 16.50 -5.95 7.58
N GLN A 40 16.88 -5.88 6.30
CA GLN A 40 16.06 -5.24 5.28
C GLN A 40 14.68 -5.88 5.15
N ARG A 41 14.59 -7.21 5.18
CA ARG A 41 13.30 -7.93 5.12
C ARG A 41 12.45 -7.69 6.37
N LYS A 42 13.07 -7.70 7.55
CA LYS A 42 12.39 -7.41 8.82
C LYS A 42 11.85 -5.98 8.82
N ASP A 43 12.68 -5.02 8.45
CA ASP A 43 12.31 -3.61 8.41
C ASP A 43 11.19 -3.37 7.37
N TYR A 44 11.25 -4.01 6.20
CA TYR A 44 10.19 -3.95 5.17
C TYR A 44 8.86 -4.55 5.66
N GLY A 45 8.91 -5.72 6.31
CA GLY A 45 7.72 -6.33 6.90
C GLY A 45 7.07 -5.43 7.96
N GLN A 46 7.88 -4.78 8.80
CA GLN A 46 7.40 -3.83 9.79
C GLN A 46 6.79 -2.57 9.15
N SER A 47 7.39 -2.04 8.08
CA SER A 47 6.85 -0.86 7.40
C SER A 47 5.52 -1.12 6.70
N LEU A 48 5.34 -2.32 6.12
CA LEU A 48 4.06 -2.72 5.52
C LEU A 48 2.95 -2.82 6.56
N LEU A 49 3.23 -3.45 7.70
CA LEU A 49 2.26 -3.56 8.80
C LEU A 49 1.92 -2.19 9.39
N LYS A 50 2.90 -1.28 9.46
CA LYS A 50 2.70 0.07 9.97
C LYS A 50 1.83 0.94 9.04
N LEU A 51 2.00 0.82 7.73
CA LEU A 51 1.15 1.55 6.78
C LEU A 51 -0.33 1.13 6.90
N GLN A 52 -0.59 -0.12 7.28
CA GLN A 52 -1.95 -0.60 7.55
C GLN A 52 -2.49 -0.16 8.93
N SER A 53 -1.63 0.18 9.89
CA SER A 53 -2.04 0.58 11.24
C SER A 53 -2.35 2.07 11.37
N ASP A 54 -1.89 2.91 10.44
CA ASP A 54 -1.93 4.37 10.58
C ASP A 54 -3.12 5.02 9.83
N PHE A 55 -4.17 4.25 9.53
CA PHE A 55 -5.39 4.82 8.93
C PHE A 55 -6.18 5.56 10.01
N GLN A 56 -5.99 6.89 10.06
CA GLN A 56 -6.72 7.79 10.94
C GLN A 56 -6.92 9.14 10.25
N HIS A 57 -8.18 9.54 10.05
CA HIS A 57 -8.53 10.76 9.34
C HIS A 57 -9.67 11.51 10.03
N HIS A 58 -9.58 12.84 10.05
CA HIS A 58 -10.70 13.69 10.45
C HIS A 58 -11.71 13.76 9.29
N VAL A 59 -12.97 13.48 9.60
CA VAL A 59 -14.08 13.50 8.64
C VAL A 59 -15.32 14.10 9.29
N GLU A 60 -16.24 14.58 8.46
CA GLU A 60 -17.59 14.98 8.90
C GLU A 60 -18.56 13.82 8.63
N HIS A 61 -19.19 13.32 9.69
CA HIS A 61 -20.32 12.41 9.54
C HIS A 61 -21.59 13.23 9.28
N LEU A 62 -22.26 12.95 8.15
CA LEU A 62 -23.45 13.71 7.73
C LEU A 62 -24.76 12.95 7.98
N LEU A 63 -24.75 11.63 7.77
CA LEU A 63 -25.96 10.82 7.79
C LEU A 63 -25.65 9.35 8.02
N THR A 64 -26.42 8.71 8.90
CA THR A 64 -26.60 7.26 8.95
C THR A 64 -28.06 6.96 8.70
N MET A 65 -28.35 6.15 7.69
CA MET A 65 -29.72 5.78 7.37
C MET A 65 -29.84 4.30 7.02
N ARG A 66 -31.04 3.77 7.20
CA ARG A 66 -31.37 2.41 6.80
C ARG A 66 -31.60 2.37 5.29
N LEU A 67 -31.01 1.37 4.63
CA LEU A 67 -31.28 1.11 3.21
C LEU A 67 -32.67 0.49 3.04
N GLU A 68 -33.52 1.20 2.30
CA GLU A 68 -34.85 0.76 1.91
C GLU A 68 -34.81 0.14 0.50
N ARG A 69 -35.92 -0.48 0.05
CA ARG A 69 -35.96 -1.18 -1.26
C ARG A 69 -35.65 -0.27 -2.46
N ASP A 70 -35.81 1.03 -2.24
CA ASP A 70 -35.72 2.09 -3.24
C ASP A 70 -34.30 2.69 -3.30
N LEU A 71 -33.43 2.35 -2.35
CA LEU A 71 -32.03 2.80 -2.29
C LEU A 71 -31.11 1.63 -2.66
N ARG A 72 -30.81 1.48 -3.95
CA ARG A 72 -30.03 0.34 -4.47
C ARG A 72 -28.60 0.70 -4.83
N SER A 73 -28.33 1.99 -5.00
CA SER A 73 -27.01 2.51 -5.36
C SER A 73 -26.57 3.61 -4.39
N ALA A 74 -25.27 3.92 -4.44
CA ALA A 74 -24.72 5.08 -3.75
C ALA A 74 -25.32 6.39 -4.28
N GLU A 75 -25.68 6.45 -5.57
CA GLU A 75 -26.28 7.63 -6.21
C GLU A 75 -27.68 7.91 -5.63
N ASP A 76 -28.49 6.87 -5.40
CA ASP A 76 -29.80 7.02 -4.76
C ASP A 76 -29.66 7.59 -3.35
N CYS A 77 -28.65 7.13 -2.61
CA CYS A 77 -28.35 7.61 -1.27
C CYS A 77 -27.91 9.09 -1.28
N LEU A 78 -27.08 9.48 -2.26
CA LEU A 78 -26.66 10.86 -2.46
C LEU A 78 -27.84 11.77 -2.84
N GLY A 79 -28.77 11.29 -3.68
CA GLY A 79 -29.99 12.03 -4.00
C GLY A 79 -30.83 12.35 -2.76
N ARG A 80 -31.00 11.36 -1.87
CA ARG A 80 -31.69 11.56 -0.59
C ARG A 80 -30.94 12.51 0.34
N LEU A 81 -29.62 12.42 0.41
CA LEU A 81 -28.78 13.33 1.19
C LEU A 81 -28.95 14.79 0.71
N LYS A 82 -28.88 15.02 -0.61
CA LYS A 82 -29.09 16.34 -1.22
C LYS A 82 -30.48 16.91 -0.91
N GLY A 83 -31.53 16.08 -1.02
CA GLY A 83 -32.88 16.52 -0.67
C GLY A 83 -33.03 16.93 0.81
N LEU A 84 -32.29 16.31 1.72
CA LEU A 84 -32.24 16.70 3.13
C LEU A 84 -31.41 17.97 3.36
N GLU A 85 -30.32 18.13 2.61
CA GLU A 85 -29.49 19.33 2.61
C GLU A 85 -30.28 20.56 2.15
N GLU A 86 -31.05 20.45 1.05
CA GLU A 86 -31.93 21.52 0.55
C GLU A 86 -33.01 21.92 1.57
N GLN A 87 -33.44 20.99 2.42
CA GLN A 87 -34.37 21.25 3.53
C GLN A 87 -33.69 21.86 4.77
N GLY A 88 -32.36 22.00 4.77
CA GLY A 88 -31.58 22.46 5.93
C GLY A 88 -31.56 21.46 7.08
N ARG A 89 -31.70 20.16 6.79
CA ARG A 89 -31.81 19.08 7.80
C ARG A 89 -30.53 18.26 7.98
N ILE A 90 -29.43 18.70 7.39
CA ILE A 90 -28.12 18.06 7.48
C ILE A 90 -27.18 18.97 8.26
N TRP A 91 -26.41 18.38 9.14
CA TRP A 91 -25.31 19.02 9.85
C TRP A 91 -24.15 18.03 9.92
N GLY A 92 -22.93 18.54 9.79
CA GLY A 92 -21.72 17.74 9.95
C GLY A 92 -21.40 17.53 11.42
N GLN A 93 -21.07 16.28 11.78
CA GLN A 93 -20.45 15.96 13.05
C GLN A 93 -18.97 15.63 12.82
N ASP A 94 -18.08 16.39 13.45
CA ASP A 94 -16.63 16.12 13.41
C ASP A 94 -16.31 14.81 14.14
N VAL A 95 -15.71 13.88 13.41
CA VAL A 95 -15.32 12.56 13.93
C VAL A 95 -13.97 12.13 13.36
N ILE A 96 -13.32 11.20 14.05
CA ILE A 96 -12.11 10.52 13.59
C ILE A 96 -12.51 9.17 13.02
N LEU A 97 -12.25 8.97 11.74
CA LEU A 97 -12.37 7.68 11.07
C LEU A 97 -11.03 6.96 11.14
N GLU A 98 -11.01 5.77 11.76
CA GLU A 98 -9.79 4.97 11.88
C GLU A 98 -10.04 3.49 11.60
N VAL A 99 -8.95 2.76 11.29
CA VAL A 99 -8.97 1.29 11.26
C VAL A 99 -8.27 0.79 12.52
N LYS A 100 -9.03 0.14 13.40
CA LYS A 100 -8.52 -0.46 14.63
C LYS A 100 -8.88 -1.93 14.68
N ASP A 101 -7.91 -2.80 14.91
CA ASP A 101 -8.12 -4.26 14.99
C ASP A 101 -8.87 -4.85 13.77
N GLN A 102 -8.60 -4.32 12.57
CA GLN A 102 -9.26 -4.68 11.30
C GLN A 102 -10.73 -4.25 11.19
N GLU A 103 -11.21 -3.40 12.10
CA GLU A 103 -12.53 -2.78 12.04
C GLU A 103 -12.44 -1.30 11.70
N LEU A 104 -13.44 -0.79 10.97
CA LEU A 104 -13.59 0.65 10.71
C LEU A 104 -14.36 1.27 11.87
N VAL A 105 -13.73 2.19 12.59
CA VAL A 105 -14.27 2.82 13.79
C VAL A 105 -14.45 4.31 13.55
N LEU A 106 -15.62 4.83 13.93
CA LEU A 106 -15.87 6.26 14.08
C LEU A 106 -15.70 6.62 15.56
N ARG A 107 -14.65 7.38 15.87
CA ARG A 107 -14.38 7.88 17.21
C ARG A 107 -14.74 9.37 17.28
N ASP A 108 -15.38 9.77 18.37
CA ASP A 108 -15.62 11.18 18.65
C ASP A 108 -14.30 11.92 18.95
N VAL A 109 -14.14 13.15 18.44
CA VAL A 109 -12.90 13.93 18.57
C VAL A 109 -12.59 14.28 20.03
N GLU A 110 -13.61 14.41 20.88
CA GLU A 110 -13.47 14.78 22.29
C GLU A 110 -13.34 13.56 23.21
N SER A 111 -13.69 12.36 22.73
CA SER A 111 -13.56 11.13 23.49
C SER A 111 -12.09 10.72 23.70
N LYS A 112 -11.65 10.70 24.96
CA LYS A 112 -10.31 10.22 25.38
C LYS A 112 -10.26 8.71 25.53
#